data_AF-A0A424H772-F1
#
_entry.id   AF-A0A424H772-F1
#
_cell.length_a   1.000
_cell.length_b   1.000
_cell.length_c   1.000
_cell.angle_alpha   90.00
_cell.angle_beta   90.00
_cell.angle_gamma   90.00
#
_symmetry.space_group_name_H-M   'P 1'
#
loop_
_entity.id
_entity.type
_entity.pdbx_description
1 polymer ?
#
loop_
_entity_poly.entity_id
_entity_poly.type
_entity_poly.pdbx_seq_one_letter_code
_entity_poly.pdbx_strand_id
1 'polypeptide(L)'
;MIKKYLIISFFFFAHLAYTQSLDPKVSGVATCAGAVNAGHVFNYESDNLNKNQLKDAYHITSIALELAIASKGRNHYISNIDDYNSLVEAGFDEIYTELSENTFDWDSQVGLDYCQIKLFEYVAQPPESAFWAGDFEFFREISRDSADAAVDFIVEYLENF
;
A
#
# COMPACT_ATOMS: atom_id res chain seq x y z
N MET A 1 26.65 35.06 -8.04
CA MET A 1 26.42 33.62 -8.24
C MET A 1 25.93 32.86 -6.99
N ILE A 2 25.64 33.50 -5.85
CA ILE A 2 25.26 32.81 -4.60
C ILE A 2 23.73 32.71 -4.39
N LYS A 3 22.91 33.49 -5.11
CA LYS A 3 21.46 33.55 -4.89
C LYS A 3 20.63 32.44 -5.58
N LYS A 4 21.20 31.69 -6.54
CA LYS A 4 20.47 30.63 -7.26
C LYS A 4 20.46 29.26 -6.55
N TYR A 5 21.36 29.03 -5.60
CA TYR A 5 21.44 27.76 -4.87
C TYR A 5 20.53 27.69 -3.63
N LEU A 6 20.13 28.85 -3.08
CA LEU A 6 19.26 28.91 -1.90
C LEU A 6 17.81 28.46 -2.20
N ILE A 7 17.33 28.67 -3.42
CA ILE A 7 15.96 28.30 -3.82
C ILE A 7 15.85 26.78 -4.04
N ILE A 8 16.91 26.14 -4.55
CA ILE A 8 16.94 24.68 -4.78
C ILE A 8 17.05 23.93 -3.45
N SER A 9 17.81 24.45 -2.49
CA SER A 9 17.84 23.87 -1.14
C SER A 9 16.48 23.96 -0.44
N PHE A 10 15.74 25.07 -0.60
CA PHE A 10 14.45 25.27 0.10
C PHE A 10 13.36 24.30 -0.37
N PHE A 11 13.32 23.93 -1.66
CA PHE A 11 12.40 22.91 -2.17
C PHE A 11 12.75 21.49 -1.68
N PHE A 12 14.04 21.18 -1.58
CA PHE A 12 14.49 19.91 -1.01
C PHE A 12 14.12 19.78 0.48
N PHE A 13 14.29 20.85 1.27
CA PHE A 13 13.91 20.85 2.69
C PHE A 13 12.40 20.77 2.92
N ALA A 14 11.57 21.33 2.03
CA ALA A 14 10.11 21.21 2.13
C ALA A 14 9.59 19.80 1.85
N HIS A 15 10.18 19.08 0.87
CA HIS A 15 9.89 17.66 0.63
C HIS A 15 10.38 16.77 1.79
N LEU A 16 11.54 17.08 2.37
CA LEU A 16 12.06 16.40 3.57
C LEU A 16 11.24 16.68 4.85
N ALA A 17 10.53 17.80 4.92
CA ALA A 17 9.67 18.14 6.05
C ALA A 17 8.27 17.51 5.96
N TYR A 18 7.72 17.34 4.75
CA TYR A 18 6.46 16.62 4.57
C TYR A 18 6.63 15.11 4.83
N THR A 19 7.79 14.56 4.48
CA THR A 19 8.17 13.16 4.80
C THR A 19 8.55 12.93 6.27
N GLN A 20 8.62 13.98 7.11
CA GLN A 20 8.90 13.83 8.55
C GLN A 20 7.66 13.43 9.39
N SER A 21 6.44 13.47 8.84
CA SER A 21 5.24 12.99 9.56
C SER A 21 5.03 11.49 9.43
N LEU A 22 5.39 10.90 8.28
CA LEU A 22 5.20 9.47 8.03
C LEU A 22 6.35 8.65 8.59
N ASP A 23 6.01 7.49 9.16
CA ASP A 23 7.01 6.54 9.61
C ASP A 23 7.64 5.82 8.40
N PRO A 24 8.97 5.87 8.21
CA PRO A 24 9.60 5.33 7.01
C PRO A 24 9.34 3.83 6.79
N LYS A 25 9.19 3.05 7.86
CA LYS A 25 8.90 1.62 7.75
C LYS A 25 7.47 1.41 7.26
N VAL A 26 6.51 2.16 7.79
CA VAL A 26 5.10 2.08 7.36
C VAL A 26 4.94 2.64 5.94
N SER A 27 5.67 3.69 5.57
CA SER A 27 5.69 4.19 4.18
C SER A 27 6.13 3.10 3.20
N GLY A 28 7.19 2.35 3.52
CA GLY A 28 7.60 1.22 2.68
C GLY A 28 6.54 0.12 2.58
N VAL A 29 5.82 -0.17 3.67
CA VAL A 29 4.71 -1.14 3.67
C VAL A 29 3.53 -0.63 2.83
N ALA A 30 3.20 0.66 2.89
CA ALA A 30 2.14 1.26 2.10
C ALA A 30 2.44 1.17 0.59
N THR A 31 3.64 1.55 0.17
CA THR A 31 4.08 1.37 -1.22
C THR A 31 4.04 -0.11 -1.63
N CYS A 32 4.49 -1.01 -0.75
CA CYS A 32 4.41 -2.45 -1.02
C CYS A 32 2.98 -2.97 -1.16
N ALA A 33 2.01 -2.48 -0.38
CA ALA A 33 0.60 -2.83 -0.54
C ALA A 33 0.08 -2.43 -1.93
N GLY A 34 0.42 -1.22 -2.39
CA GLY A 34 0.10 -0.75 -3.74
C GLY A 34 0.68 -1.63 -4.84
N ALA A 35 2.00 -1.87 -4.78
CA ALA A 35 2.73 -2.72 -5.71
C ALA A 35 2.14 -4.13 -5.83
N VAL A 36 1.88 -4.77 -4.69
CA VAL A 36 1.30 -6.12 -4.65
C VAL A 36 -0.13 -6.13 -5.18
N ASN A 37 -0.93 -5.13 -4.85
CA ASN A 37 -2.28 -4.99 -5.38
C ASN A 37 -2.30 -4.81 -6.91
N ALA A 38 -1.38 -4.03 -7.48
CA ALA A 38 -1.24 -3.90 -8.93
C ALA A 38 -0.98 -5.25 -9.61
N GLY A 39 -0.07 -6.05 -9.06
CA GLY A 39 0.16 -7.41 -9.54
C GLY A 39 -1.08 -8.30 -9.46
N HIS A 40 -1.90 -8.16 -8.42
CA HIS A 40 -3.16 -8.91 -8.29
C HIS A 40 -4.22 -8.46 -9.29
N VAL A 41 -4.39 -7.15 -9.51
CA VAL A 41 -5.31 -6.61 -10.51
C VAL A 41 -4.90 -7.05 -11.92
N PHE A 42 -3.63 -6.94 -12.27
CA PHE A 42 -3.15 -7.40 -13.58
C PHE A 42 -3.38 -8.90 -13.80
N ASN A 43 -3.22 -9.72 -12.75
CA ASN A 43 -3.54 -11.14 -12.81
C ASN A 43 -5.05 -11.42 -12.93
N TYR A 44 -5.91 -10.56 -12.37
CA TYR A 44 -7.35 -10.64 -12.60
C TYR A 44 -7.68 -10.33 -14.07
N GLU A 45 -7.16 -9.23 -14.61
CA GLU A 45 -7.35 -8.84 -16.02
C GLU A 45 -6.85 -9.91 -17.01
N SER A 46 -5.82 -10.66 -16.60
CA SER A 46 -5.22 -11.76 -17.39
C SER A 46 -5.91 -13.12 -17.16
N ASP A 47 -7.07 -13.18 -16.52
CA ASP A 47 -7.81 -14.39 -16.17
C ASP A 47 -7.04 -15.41 -15.28
N ASN A 48 -5.96 -14.99 -14.62
CA ASN A 48 -5.18 -15.83 -13.70
C ASN A 48 -5.77 -15.85 -12.29
N LEU A 49 -6.55 -14.83 -11.93
CA LEU A 49 -7.32 -14.77 -10.69
C LEU A 49 -8.80 -14.52 -11.00
N ASN A 50 -9.68 -15.17 -10.25
CA ASN A 50 -11.09 -14.78 -10.22
C ASN A 50 -11.36 -13.71 -9.16
N LYS A 51 -12.55 -13.11 -9.20
CA LYS A 51 -12.96 -12.02 -8.30
C LYS A 51 -12.80 -12.35 -6.81
N ASN A 52 -13.12 -13.58 -6.40
CA ASN A 52 -12.98 -13.97 -4.99
C ASN A 52 -11.50 -14.08 -4.58
N GLN A 53 -10.65 -14.58 -5.47
CA GLN A 53 -9.20 -14.62 -5.21
C GLN A 53 -8.59 -13.22 -5.18
N LEU A 54 -9.08 -12.28 -6.00
CA LEU A 54 -8.69 -10.88 -5.93
C LEU A 54 -9.11 -10.25 -4.59
N LYS A 55 -10.33 -10.53 -4.10
CA LYS A 55 -10.81 -10.11 -2.78
C LYS A 55 -9.92 -10.66 -1.66
N ASP A 56 -9.64 -11.96 -1.66
CA ASP A 56 -8.77 -12.59 -0.66
C ASP A 56 -7.38 -11.96 -0.64
N ALA A 57 -6.83 -11.65 -1.82
CA ALA A 57 -5.53 -10.98 -1.94
C ALA A 57 -5.54 -9.56 -1.35
N TYR A 58 -6.56 -8.75 -1.70
CA TYR A 58 -6.73 -7.41 -1.14
C TYR A 58 -6.97 -7.42 0.37
N HIS A 59 -7.68 -8.41 0.91
CA HIS A 59 -7.86 -8.54 2.37
C HIS A 59 -6.52 -8.65 3.09
N ILE A 60 -5.59 -9.45 2.54
CA ILE A 60 -4.26 -9.66 3.12
C ILE A 60 -3.43 -8.38 3.06
N THR A 61 -3.41 -7.68 1.92
CA THR A 61 -2.63 -6.44 1.77
C THR A 61 -3.20 -5.31 2.62
N SER A 62 -4.52 -5.16 2.65
CA SER A 62 -5.21 -4.17 3.47
C SER A 62 -5.00 -4.42 4.97
N ILE A 63 -5.20 -5.63 5.48
CA ILE A 63 -5.01 -5.88 6.92
C ILE A 63 -3.54 -5.70 7.34
N ALA A 64 -2.59 -6.07 6.49
CA ALA A 64 -1.17 -5.85 6.76
C ALA A 64 -0.84 -4.35 6.89
N LEU A 65 -1.36 -3.53 5.97
CA LEU A 65 -1.18 -2.08 6.01
C LEU A 65 -1.85 -1.46 7.25
N GLU A 66 -3.09 -1.84 7.53
CA GLU A 66 -3.84 -1.37 8.71
C GLU A 66 -3.08 -1.65 10.01
N LEU A 67 -2.57 -2.87 10.18
CA LEU A 67 -1.75 -3.26 11.33
C LEU A 67 -0.42 -2.48 11.37
N ALA A 68 0.20 -2.21 10.22
CA ALA A 68 1.43 -1.43 10.14
C ALA A 68 1.22 0.02 10.59
N ILE A 69 0.18 0.68 10.10
CA ILE A 69 -0.17 2.05 10.50
C ILE A 69 -0.56 2.06 11.98
N ALA A 70 -1.43 1.14 12.40
CA ALA A 70 -1.90 1.06 13.77
C ALA A 70 -0.77 0.82 14.78
N SER A 71 0.30 0.12 14.39
CA SER A 71 1.48 -0.09 15.25
C SER A 71 2.13 1.19 15.77
N LYS A 72 1.88 2.33 15.12
CA LYS A 72 2.39 3.67 15.50
C LYS A 72 1.49 4.42 16.50
N GLY A 73 0.37 3.81 16.89
CA GLY A 73 -0.56 4.37 17.86
C GLY A 73 -1.69 5.18 17.23
N ARG A 74 -2.74 5.38 18.03
CA ARG A 74 -4.01 5.99 17.59
C ARG A 74 -3.89 7.32 16.89
N ASN A 75 -3.12 8.23 17.48
CA ASN A 75 -3.00 9.59 16.94
C ASN A 75 -2.27 9.57 15.60
N HIS A 76 -1.23 8.72 15.47
CA HIS A 76 -0.52 8.56 14.21
C HIS A 76 -1.45 8.04 13.12
N TYR A 77 -2.22 6.99 13.45
CA TYR A 77 -3.18 6.39 12.53
C TYR A 77 -4.18 7.41 11.99
N ILE A 78 -4.89 8.11 12.89
CA ILE A 78 -5.93 9.08 12.51
C ILE A 78 -5.35 10.23 11.69
N SER A 79 -4.13 10.68 12.00
CA SER A 79 -3.54 11.84 11.34
C SER A 79 -2.87 11.53 10.00
N ASN A 80 -2.56 10.27 9.69
CA ASN A 80 -1.69 9.92 8.56
C ASN A 80 -2.25 8.83 7.65
N ILE A 81 -3.43 8.25 7.92
CA ILE A 81 -3.98 7.18 7.08
C ILE A 81 -4.13 7.59 5.61
N ASP A 82 -4.63 8.80 5.37
CA ASP A 82 -4.82 9.32 4.01
C ASP A 82 -3.48 9.55 3.28
N ASP A 83 -2.46 10.03 4.01
CA ASP A 83 -1.12 10.21 3.45
C ASP A 83 -0.46 8.86 3.09
N TYR A 84 -0.72 7.80 3.87
CA TYR A 84 -0.27 6.45 3.50
C TYR A 84 -1.04 5.89 2.30
N ASN A 85 -2.34 6.21 2.14
CA ASN A 85 -3.10 5.80 0.96
C ASN A 85 -2.53 6.39 -0.34
N SER A 86 -2.02 7.62 -0.32
CA SER A 86 -1.31 8.18 -1.49
C SER A 86 -0.03 7.41 -1.85
N LEU A 87 0.63 6.76 -0.88
CA LEU A 87 1.77 5.87 -1.16
C LEU A 87 1.34 4.52 -1.72
N VAL A 88 0.15 4.04 -1.35
CA VAL A 88 -0.47 2.86 -1.97
C VAL A 88 -0.76 3.13 -3.44
N GLU A 89 -1.38 4.27 -3.76
CA GLU A 89 -1.65 4.69 -5.14
C GLU A 89 -0.35 4.78 -5.95
N ALA A 90 0.69 5.42 -5.41
CA ALA A 90 1.98 5.54 -6.09
C ALA A 90 2.63 4.17 -6.39
N GLY A 91 2.62 3.25 -5.43
CA GLY A 91 3.17 1.91 -5.63
C GLY A 91 2.33 1.06 -6.60
N PHE A 92 1.01 1.26 -6.62
CA PHE A 92 0.12 0.62 -7.57
C PHE A 92 0.42 1.11 -8.99
N ASP A 93 0.44 2.42 -9.21
CA ASP A 93 0.65 3.02 -10.53
C ASP A 93 2.00 2.61 -11.13
N GLU A 94 3.06 2.58 -10.33
CA GLU A 94 4.40 2.15 -10.75
C GLU A 94 4.38 0.73 -11.33
N ILE A 95 3.94 -0.26 -10.54
CA ILE A 95 3.96 -1.67 -10.96
C ILE A 95 2.93 -1.96 -12.06
N TYR A 96 1.74 -1.35 -11.99
CA TYR A 96 0.73 -1.55 -13.02
C TYR A 96 1.19 -0.98 -14.37
N THR A 97 1.87 0.18 -14.37
CA THR A 97 2.50 0.74 -15.57
C THR A 97 3.57 -0.21 -16.12
N GLU A 98 4.45 -0.74 -15.27
CA GLU A 98 5.48 -1.68 -15.71
C GLU A 98 4.90 -2.94 -16.36
N LEU A 99 3.84 -3.51 -15.77
CA LEU A 99 3.17 -4.69 -16.28
C LEU A 99 2.45 -4.41 -17.61
N SER A 100 1.69 -3.31 -17.68
CA SER A 100 0.93 -2.94 -18.87
C SER A 100 1.81 -2.52 -20.06
N GLU A 101 2.96 -1.88 -19.79
CA GLU A 101 3.93 -1.47 -20.81
C GLU A 101 4.94 -2.56 -21.19
N ASN A 102 4.86 -3.76 -20.57
CA ASN A 102 5.81 -4.86 -20.73
C ASN A 102 7.27 -4.48 -20.39
N THR A 103 7.45 -3.61 -19.40
CA THR A 103 8.76 -3.23 -18.85
C THR A 103 9.05 -3.92 -17.51
N PHE A 104 8.07 -4.62 -16.94
CA PHE A 104 8.23 -5.45 -15.75
C PHE A 104 9.25 -6.59 -15.98
N ASP A 105 10.30 -6.63 -15.17
CA ASP A 105 11.41 -7.56 -15.33
C ASP A 105 11.69 -8.41 -14.07
N TRP A 106 12.82 -9.12 -14.06
CA TRP A 106 13.22 -9.96 -12.93
C TRP A 106 13.53 -9.15 -11.67
N ASP A 107 14.04 -7.94 -11.80
CA ASP A 107 14.33 -7.08 -10.65
C ASP A 107 13.01 -6.54 -10.08
N SER A 108 12.04 -6.16 -10.92
CA SER A 108 10.68 -5.81 -10.51
C SER A 108 10.00 -6.98 -9.77
N GLN A 109 10.12 -8.22 -10.29
CA GLN A 109 9.57 -9.41 -9.64
C GLN A 109 10.19 -9.65 -8.26
N VAL A 110 11.51 -9.52 -8.12
CA VAL A 110 12.19 -9.66 -6.81
C VAL A 110 11.72 -8.58 -5.82
N GLY A 111 11.50 -7.36 -6.29
CA GLY A 111 10.92 -6.28 -5.50
C GLY A 111 9.51 -6.62 -5.00
N LEU A 112 8.66 -7.15 -5.89
CA LEU A 112 7.31 -7.57 -5.58
C LEU A 112 7.28 -8.72 -4.56
N ASP A 113 8.15 -9.72 -4.71
CA ASP A 113 8.30 -10.84 -3.77
C ASP A 113 8.72 -10.33 -2.37
N TYR A 114 9.67 -9.39 -2.31
CA TYR A 114 10.07 -8.76 -1.05
C TYR A 114 8.90 -8.02 -0.40
N CYS A 115 8.11 -7.29 -1.19
CA CYS A 115 6.93 -6.59 -0.70
C CYS A 115 5.86 -7.53 -0.13
N GLN A 116 5.61 -8.68 -0.78
CA GLN A 116 4.70 -9.70 -0.26
C GLN A 116 5.18 -10.23 1.11
N ILE A 117 6.48 -10.50 1.26
CA ILE A 117 7.05 -10.94 2.54
C ILE A 117 6.83 -9.86 3.62
N LYS A 118 7.05 -8.58 3.30
CA LYS A 118 6.86 -7.48 4.25
C LYS A 118 5.42 -7.28 4.70
N LEU A 119 4.46 -7.44 3.81
CA LEU A 119 3.04 -7.43 4.19
C LEU A 119 2.72 -8.63 5.08
N PHE A 120 3.18 -9.82 4.70
CA PHE A 120 2.92 -11.05 5.45
C PHE A 120 3.50 -11.03 6.88
N GLU A 121 4.65 -10.37 7.10
CA GLU A 121 5.23 -10.18 8.44
C GLU A 121 4.22 -9.58 9.43
N TYR A 122 3.43 -8.59 9.01
CA TYR A 122 2.43 -7.93 9.88
C TYR A 122 1.21 -8.81 10.17
N VAL A 123 0.84 -9.70 9.24
CA VAL A 123 -0.30 -10.62 9.43
C VAL A 123 0.11 -11.82 10.29
N ALA A 124 1.29 -12.38 10.03
CA ALA A 124 1.81 -13.54 10.74
C ALA A 124 2.18 -13.21 12.19
N GLN A 125 2.67 -12.00 12.44
CA GLN A 125 3.05 -11.52 13.77
C GLN A 125 2.51 -10.09 13.99
N PRO A 126 1.19 -9.95 14.27
CA PRO A 126 0.59 -8.65 14.49
C PRO A 126 1.27 -7.90 15.65
N PRO A 127 1.67 -6.64 15.46
CA PRO A 127 2.34 -5.88 16.50
C PRO A 127 1.37 -5.60 17.65
N GLU A 128 1.77 -5.91 18.90
CA GLU A 128 0.91 -5.67 20.07
C GLU A 128 0.47 -4.21 20.20
N SER A 129 1.32 -3.29 19.76
CA SER A 129 1.02 -1.85 19.75
C SER A 129 -0.06 -1.44 18.76
N ALA A 130 -0.57 -2.34 17.89
CA ALA A 130 -1.73 -2.07 17.04
C ALA A 130 -3.06 -2.27 17.77
N PHE A 131 -3.12 -3.09 18.83
CA PHE A 131 -4.37 -3.49 19.48
C PHE A 131 -5.06 -2.41 20.32
N TRP A 132 -4.62 -1.14 20.25
CA TRP A 132 -5.37 -0.04 20.87
C TRP A 132 -6.71 0.24 20.17
N ALA A 133 -6.90 -0.24 18.93
CA ALA A 133 -8.17 -0.09 18.20
C ALA A 133 -9.15 -1.24 18.48
N GLY A 134 -8.74 -2.30 19.16
CA GLY A 134 -9.50 -3.54 19.33
C GLY A 134 -8.57 -4.75 19.27
N ASP A 135 -9.14 -5.95 19.31
CA ASP A 135 -8.37 -7.15 19.00
C ASP A 135 -8.11 -7.27 17.49
N PHE A 136 -7.37 -8.31 17.08
CA PHE A 136 -7.09 -8.59 15.68
C PHE A 136 -8.37 -8.75 14.83
N GLU A 137 -9.43 -9.30 15.42
CA GLU A 137 -10.69 -9.57 14.73
C GLU A 137 -11.37 -8.26 14.31
N PHE A 138 -11.33 -7.24 15.15
CA PHE A 138 -11.82 -5.90 14.81
C PHE A 138 -11.13 -5.31 13.56
N PHE A 139 -9.80 -5.36 13.51
CA PHE A 139 -9.07 -4.88 12.33
C PHE A 139 -9.39 -5.69 11.09
N ARG A 140 -9.50 -7.02 11.24
CA ARG A 140 -9.83 -7.91 10.13
C ARG A 140 -11.20 -7.58 9.53
N GLU A 141 -12.20 -7.30 10.35
CA GLU A 141 -13.53 -6.93 9.88
C GLU A 141 -13.53 -5.61 9.12
N ILE A 142 -12.92 -4.56 9.69
CA ILE A 142 -12.86 -3.25 9.04
C ILE A 142 -12.08 -3.31 7.72
N SER A 143 -10.92 -3.96 7.73
CA SER A 143 -10.09 -4.07 6.53
C SER A 143 -10.79 -4.87 5.43
N ARG A 144 -11.59 -5.87 5.81
CA ARG A 144 -12.30 -6.76 4.88
C ARG A 144 -13.37 -6.01 4.10
N ASP A 145 -14.22 -5.25 4.78
CA ASP A 145 -15.32 -4.52 4.14
C ASP A 145 -14.78 -3.45 3.18
N SER A 146 -13.75 -2.70 3.61
CA SER A 146 -13.09 -1.70 2.76
C SER A 146 -12.42 -2.33 1.54
N ALA A 147 -11.74 -3.47 1.72
CA ALA A 147 -11.10 -4.19 0.63
C ALA A 147 -12.11 -4.81 -0.36
N ASP A 148 -13.21 -5.37 0.14
CA ASP A 148 -14.30 -5.87 -0.71
C ASP A 148 -14.90 -4.76 -1.56
N ALA A 149 -15.17 -3.59 -0.97
CA ALA A 149 -15.68 -2.43 -1.69
C ALA A 149 -14.69 -1.92 -2.75
N ALA A 150 -13.40 -1.87 -2.44
CA ALA A 150 -12.36 -1.48 -3.38
C ALA A 150 -12.29 -2.45 -4.58
N VAL A 151 -12.30 -3.76 -4.33
CA VAL A 151 -12.28 -4.77 -5.39
C VAL A 151 -13.57 -4.73 -6.21
N ASP A 152 -14.73 -4.56 -5.58
CA ASP A 152 -16.00 -4.45 -6.29
C ASP A 152 -15.99 -3.25 -7.25
N PHE A 153 -15.46 -2.10 -6.82
CA PHE A 153 -15.28 -0.91 -7.67
C PHE A 153 -14.29 -1.15 -8.83
N ILE A 154 -13.13 -1.74 -8.54
CA ILE A 154 -12.11 -2.03 -9.56
C ILE A 154 -12.66 -2.99 -10.62
N VAL A 155 -13.32 -4.06 -10.21
CA VAL A 155 -13.92 -5.03 -11.14
C VAL A 155 -15.02 -4.36 -11.97
N GLU A 156 -15.88 -3.54 -11.35
CA GLU A 156 -16.89 -2.79 -12.10
C GLU A 156 -16.26 -1.88 -13.15
N TYR A 157 -15.14 -1.22 -12.83
CA TYR A 157 -14.41 -0.39 -13.77
C TYR A 157 -13.84 -1.21 -14.94
N LEU A 158 -13.15 -2.33 -14.65
CA LEU A 158 -12.48 -3.15 -15.66
C LEU A 158 -13.43 -3.94 -16.57
N GLU A 159 -14.62 -4.31 -16.08
CA GLU A 159 -15.59 -5.08 -16.87
C GLU A 159 -16.49 -4.19 -17.75
N ASN A 160 -16.61 -2.90 -17.42
CA ASN A 160 -17.53 -1.97 -18.11
C ASN A 160 -16.83 -0.91 -18.97
N PHE A 161 -15.50 -0.87 -18.99
CA PHE A 161 -14.69 0.03 -19.83
C PHE A 161 -13.62 -0.74 -20.60
#